data_AF-A0A968TWY9-F1
#
_entry.id   AF-A0A968TWY9-F1
#
_cell.length_a   1.000
_cell.length_b   1.000
_cell.length_c   1.000
_cell.angle_alpha   90.00
_cell.angle_beta   90.00
_cell.angle_gamma   90.00
#
_symmetry.space_group_name_H-M   'P 1'
#
loop_
_entity.id
_entity.type
_entity.pdbx_description
1 polymer ?
#
loop_
_entity_poly.entity_id
_entity_poly.type
_entity_poly.pdbx_seq_one_letter_code
_entity_poly.pdbx_strand_id
1 'polypeptide(L)'
;MLWTLACVDTTAADLGDLAMAEDMAVSPASARATLQHRLVRLFDFEERKLGNFEILPMHWYIMGRQPDTGDPTFMRKPLHEQLVHRPGYPTFTRLGFDSKQRADGEFSFRLELDGGNVGAFLEAGTIPAVPGSDYLLTAQIRTTDFKYAKAFVHLYFLDSRGMPIPGARVSSAPIVTDGEWQTINIIMPRRSCGSSLDWAGIGDRSACCQIQ
;
A
#
# COMPACT_ATOMS: atom_id res chain seq x y z
N MET A 1 -13.92 -2.92 -10.70
CA MET A 1 -13.39 -2.49 -9.39
C MET A 1 -12.43 -1.36 -9.61
N LEU A 2 -12.46 -0.29 -8.82
CA LEU A 2 -11.84 0.97 -9.21
C LEU A 2 -11.15 1.68 -8.02
N TRP A 3 -9.97 2.29 -8.23
CA TRP A 3 -9.09 2.78 -7.15
C TRP A 3 -8.68 4.26 -7.32
N THR A 4 -8.41 4.94 -6.19
CA THR A 4 -7.53 6.11 -6.00
C THR A 4 -6.76 5.85 -4.71
N LEU A 5 -5.43 6.00 -4.67
CA LEU A 5 -4.62 5.62 -3.50
C LEU A 5 -3.78 6.81 -3.02
N ALA A 6 -3.96 7.24 -1.77
CA ALA A 6 -3.10 8.20 -1.10
C ALA A 6 -2.43 7.51 0.09
N CYS A 7 -1.10 7.50 0.11
CA CYS A 7 -0.31 7.03 1.25
C CYS A 7 0.23 8.25 2.02
N VAL A 8 -0.15 8.34 3.28
CA VAL A 8 0.15 9.45 4.18
C VAL A 8 0.96 8.92 5.35
N ASP A 9 2.14 9.48 5.59
CA ASP A 9 2.99 9.18 6.75
C ASP A 9 2.56 10.07 7.92
N THR A 10 2.45 9.47 9.10
CA THR A 10 2.21 10.18 10.35
C THR A 10 3.43 10.01 11.24
N THR A 11 4.21 11.07 11.37
CA THR A 11 5.34 11.09 12.31
C THR A 11 4.80 11.43 13.70
N ALA A 12 4.74 10.44 14.59
CA ALA A 12 4.49 10.70 16.00
C ALA A 12 5.75 11.35 16.61
N ALA A 13 5.63 12.56 17.13
CA ALA A 13 6.70 13.18 17.89
C ALA A 13 6.99 12.33 19.14
N ASP A 14 8.28 12.06 19.34
CA ASP A 14 8.85 11.20 20.38
C ASP A 14 8.36 11.60 21.79
N LEU A 15 7.65 10.69 22.46
CA LEU A 15 7.31 10.83 23.88
C LEU A 15 8.42 10.12 24.66
N GLY A 16 9.38 10.93 25.14
CA GLY A 16 10.49 10.46 25.98
C GLY A 16 10.01 9.77 27.26
N ASP A 17 10.61 8.62 27.55
CA ASP A 17 10.35 7.80 28.72
C ASP A 17 11.24 8.24 29.90
N LEU A 18 10.60 8.94 30.84
CA LEU A 18 10.73 8.89 32.31
C LEU A 18 12.13 8.81 32.96
N ALA A 19 12.67 10.00 33.27
CA ALA A 19 13.45 10.21 34.48
C ALA A 19 12.51 10.43 35.68
N MET A 20 12.84 9.79 36.81
CA MET A 20 12.13 9.90 38.08
C MET A 20 12.30 11.31 38.68
N ALA A 21 11.19 12.05 38.84
CA ALA A 21 11.09 13.14 39.80
C ALA A 21 9.62 13.40 40.13
N GLU A 22 9.35 13.45 41.43
CA GLU A 22 8.05 13.70 42.04
C GLU A 22 7.54 15.14 41.79
N ASP A 23 6.23 15.20 41.59
CA ASP A 23 5.31 16.25 42.04
C ASP A 23 5.62 17.72 41.64
N MET A 24 5.28 18.04 40.39
CA MET A 24 4.69 19.35 40.06
C MET A 24 3.50 19.12 39.14
N ALA A 25 2.32 19.57 39.57
CA ALA A 25 1.06 19.54 38.83
C ALA A 25 1.16 20.33 37.50
N VAL A 26 1.61 19.65 36.44
CA VAL A 26 1.50 20.14 35.06
C VAL A 26 0.07 19.90 34.60
N SER A 27 -0.65 21.01 34.40
CA SER A 27 -1.99 21.03 33.80
C SER A 27 -2.04 20.14 32.55
N PRO A 28 -3.00 19.20 32.43
CA PRO A 28 -3.21 18.42 31.21
C PRO A 28 -3.91 19.28 30.16
N ALA A 29 -3.40 20.50 29.93
CA ALA A 29 -3.58 21.22 28.69
C ALA A 29 -2.83 20.41 27.63
N SER A 30 -3.49 19.32 27.26
CA SER A 30 -3.28 18.45 26.14
C SER A 30 -2.56 19.23 25.04
N ALA A 31 -1.24 19.04 24.99
CA ALA A 31 -0.49 19.26 23.79
C ALA A 31 -1.07 18.28 22.78
N ARG A 32 -2.16 18.70 22.12
CA ARG A 32 -2.58 18.17 20.83
C ARG A 32 -1.39 18.48 19.93
N ALA A 33 -0.41 17.59 19.94
CA ALA A 33 0.52 17.47 18.84
C ALA A 33 -0.37 17.29 17.63
N THR A 34 -0.52 18.35 16.84
CA THR A 34 -1.21 18.28 15.56
C THR A 34 -0.46 17.22 14.78
N LEU A 35 -1.09 16.05 14.59
CA LEU A 35 -0.50 14.99 13.78
C LEU A 35 -0.28 15.59 12.39
N GLN A 36 0.97 15.92 12.09
CA GLN A 36 1.34 16.41 10.77
C GLN A 36 1.39 15.21 9.86
N HIS A 37 0.33 15.05 9.09
CA HIS A 37 0.23 14.08 8.04
C HIS A 37 1.04 14.56 6.84
N ARG A 38 2.08 13.81 6.46
CA ARG A 38 2.85 14.07 5.24
C ARG A 38 2.40 13.12 4.14
N LEU A 39 1.95 13.67 3.02
CA LEU A 39 1.68 12.85 1.83
C LEU A 39 3.00 12.27 1.31
N VAL A 40 3.10 10.94 1.26
CA VAL A 40 4.27 10.22 0.74
C VAL A 40 4.10 9.96 -0.75
N ARG A 41 2.91 9.48 -1.13
CA ARG A 41 2.61 9.12 -2.52
C ARG A 41 1.12 9.27 -2.78
N LEU A 42 0.80 9.80 -3.95
CA LEU A 42 -0.56 9.86 -4.50
C LEU A 42 -0.59 9.10 -5.82
N PHE A 43 -1.63 8.30 -6.00
CA PHE A 43 -2.00 7.65 -7.25
C PHE A 43 -3.39 8.13 -7.63
N ASP A 44 -3.42 9.14 -8.50
CA ASP A 44 -4.63 9.73 -9.07
C ASP A 44 -5.03 9.10 -10.41
N PHE A 45 -4.14 8.30 -11.01
CA PHE A 45 -4.31 7.63 -12.31
C PHE A 45 -4.41 8.57 -13.52
N GLU A 46 -3.99 9.83 -13.38
CA GLU A 46 -4.09 10.86 -14.43
C GLU A 46 -2.88 10.89 -15.39
N GLU A 47 -1.89 10.03 -15.15
CA GLU A 47 -0.65 9.90 -15.92
C GLU A 47 -0.85 9.52 -17.41
N ARG A 48 -2.03 9.03 -17.80
CA ARG A 48 -2.42 8.89 -19.22
C ARG A 48 -2.31 10.21 -19.98
N LYS A 49 -2.65 11.32 -19.33
CA LYS A 49 -2.50 12.68 -19.88
C LYS A 49 -1.04 13.10 -20.01
N LEU A 50 -0.18 12.51 -19.19
CA LEU A 50 1.26 12.74 -19.17
C LEU A 50 2.02 11.82 -20.13
N GLY A 51 1.30 11.08 -21.00
CA GLY A 51 1.90 10.22 -22.01
C GLY A 51 2.15 8.79 -21.57
N ASN A 52 1.55 8.32 -20.47
CA ASN A 52 1.50 6.89 -20.20
C ASN A 52 0.51 6.21 -21.16
N PHE A 53 1.04 5.59 -22.23
CA PHE A 53 0.26 4.84 -23.22
C PHE A 53 0.07 3.38 -22.84
N GLU A 54 0.62 2.93 -21.72
CA GLU A 54 0.45 1.57 -21.24
C GLU A 54 -1.01 1.28 -20.86
N ILE A 55 -1.29 -0.02 -20.75
CA ILE A 55 -2.61 -0.50 -20.31
C ILE A 55 -2.79 -0.26 -18.81
N LEU A 56 -1.72 -0.43 -18.03
CA LEU A 56 -1.70 -0.32 -16.59
C LEU A 56 -1.14 1.02 -16.15
N PRO A 57 -1.52 1.48 -14.94
CA PRO A 57 -0.82 2.59 -14.35
C PRO A 57 0.66 2.27 -14.06
N MET A 58 1.51 3.29 -14.02
CA MET A 58 2.93 3.16 -13.83
C MET A 58 3.22 2.43 -12.52
N HIS A 59 4.15 1.48 -12.59
CA HIS A 59 4.54 0.60 -11.49
C HIS A 59 3.47 -0.40 -11.03
N TRP A 60 2.31 -0.50 -11.70
CA TRP A 60 1.32 -1.53 -11.39
C TRP A 60 1.49 -2.75 -12.28
N TYR A 61 1.39 -3.93 -11.66
CA TYR A 61 1.55 -5.22 -12.31
C TYR A 61 0.40 -6.15 -11.96
N ILE A 62 0.08 -7.08 -12.86
CA ILE A 62 -1.02 -8.02 -12.70
C ILE A 62 -0.52 -9.25 -11.93
N MET A 63 -1.25 -9.69 -10.90
CA MET A 63 -0.97 -10.96 -10.21
C MET A 63 -1.28 -12.15 -11.12
N GLY A 64 -0.49 -13.21 -11.04
CA GLY A 64 -0.71 -14.42 -11.85
C GLY A 64 -0.27 -14.31 -13.31
N ARG A 65 0.37 -13.20 -13.70
CA ARG A 65 0.83 -12.96 -15.08
C ARG A 65 2.27 -12.47 -15.09
N GLN A 66 3.08 -13.03 -15.99
CA GLN A 66 4.44 -12.55 -16.26
C GLN A 66 4.37 -11.07 -16.67
N PRO A 67 5.11 -10.17 -16.00
CA PRO A 67 5.13 -8.75 -16.36
C PRO A 67 5.81 -8.58 -17.71
N ASP A 68 5.26 -7.70 -18.54
CA ASP A 68 5.91 -7.27 -19.78
C ASP A 68 6.76 -6.02 -19.47
N THR A 69 7.84 -6.22 -18.72
CA THR A 69 8.76 -5.16 -18.32
C THR A 69 10.15 -5.41 -18.88
N GLY A 70 10.80 -4.35 -19.34
CA GLY A 70 12.20 -4.39 -19.79
C GLY A 70 13.20 -4.46 -18.64
N ASP A 71 12.77 -4.38 -17.38
CA ASP A 71 13.66 -4.42 -16.22
C ASP A 71 14.09 -5.88 -15.88
N PRO A 72 15.36 -6.25 -16.10
CA PRO A 72 15.85 -7.59 -15.76
C PRO A 72 15.95 -7.83 -14.25
N THR A 73 15.82 -6.79 -13.43
CA THR A 73 15.87 -6.89 -11.96
C THR A 73 14.50 -7.08 -11.33
N PHE A 74 13.41 -6.92 -12.10
CA PHE A 74 12.05 -7.00 -11.58
C PHE A 74 11.79 -8.31 -10.82
N MET A 75 12.14 -9.45 -11.42
CA MET A 75 11.94 -10.78 -10.82
C MET A 75 12.97 -11.14 -9.75
N ARG A 76 13.97 -10.29 -9.48
CA ARG A 76 14.94 -10.53 -8.39
C ARG A 76 14.35 -10.23 -7.02
N LYS A 77 13.22 -9.53 -6.95
CA LYS A 77 12.49 -9.25 -5.71
C LYS A 77 11.55 -10.43 -5.43
N PRO A 78 11.74 -11.19 -4.34
CA PRO A 78 10.97 -12.40 -4.12
C PRO A 78 9.46 -12.19 -4.01
N LEU A 79 9.00 -11.03 -3.48
CA LEU A 79 7.58 -10.73 -3.46
C LEU A 79 6.99 -10.62 -4.87
N HIS A 80 7.72 -10.04 -5.83
CA HIS A 80 7.27 -9.98 -7.22
C HIS A 80 7.11 -11.39 -7.80
N GLU A 81 8.11 -12.24 -7.61
CA GLU A 81 8.06 -13.63 -8.08
C GLU A 81 6.87 -14.38 -7.50
N GLN A 82 6.60 -14.24 -6.20
CA GLN A 82 5.47 -14.86 -5.51
C GLN A 82 4.13 -14.37 -6.04
N LEU A 83 3.97 -13.06 -6.31
CA LEU A 83 2.72 -12.48 -6.79
C LEU A 83 2.45 -12.78 -8.27
N VAL A 84 3.50 -12.82 -9.09
CA VAL A 84 3.43 -13.19 -10.52
C VAL A 84 3.03 -14.65 -10.69
N HIS A 85 3.50 -15.56 -9.83
CA HIS A 85 3.19 -16.99 -9.91
C HIS A 85 2.07 -17.43 -8.94
N ARG A 86 1.30 -16.47 -8.41
CA ARG A 86 0.32 -16.78 -7.37
C ARG A 86 -0.81 -17.66 -7.91
N PRO A 87 -1.04 -18.86 -7.34
CA PRO A 87 -2.11 -19.74 -7.80
C PRO A 87 -3.49 -19.11 -7.54
N GLY A 88 -4.44 -19.40 -8.42
CA GLY A 88 -5.81 -18.89 -8.35
C GLY A 88 -6.04 -17.53 -9.00
N TYR A 89 -5.03 -16.96 -9.66
CA TYR A 89 -5.12 -15.74 -10.46
C TYR A 89 -4.95 -16.11 -11.94
N PRO A 90 -6.02 -16.17 -12.75
CA PRO A 90 -5.92 -16.54 -14.15
C PRO A 90 -5.23 -15.44 -14.97
N THR A 91 -4.52 -15.84 -16.03
CA THR A 91 -3.77 -14.93 -16.91
C THR A 91 -4.65 -14.06 -17.80
N PHE A 92 -5.93 -14.42 -17.96
CA PHE A 92 -6.89 -13.75 -18.85
C PHE A 92 -7.70 -12.63 -18.16
N THR A 93 -7.41 -12.30 -16.89
CA THR A 93 -8.07 -11.18 -16.21
C THR A 93 -7.75 -9.85 -16.89
N ARG A 94 -8.73 -8.95 -16.91
CA ARG A 94 -8.58 -7.62 -17.51
C ARG A 94 -8.38 -6.57 -16.44
N LEU A 95 -7.28 -5.85 -16.55
CA LEU A 95 -6.95 -4.71 -15.70
C LEU A 95 -6.51 -3.54 -16.59
N GLY A 96 -6.73 -2.32 -16.11
CA GLY A 96 -6.22 -1.12 -16.78
C GLY A 96 -7.02 0.13 -16.44
N PHE A 97 -6.77 1.22 -17.14
CA PHE A 97 -7.52 2.47 -16.93
C PHE A 97 -8.99 2.35 -17.34
N ASP A 98 -9.86 3.03 -16.58
CA ASP A 98 -11.26 3.25 -16.91
C ASP A 98 -11.60 4.74 -16.82
N SER A 99 -12.24 5.26 -17.86
CA SER A 99 -12.71 6.64 -17.95
C SER A 99 -14.22 6.79 -17.72
N LYS A 100 -14.96 5.66 -17.69
CA LYS A 100 -16.43 5.65 -17.53
C LYS A 100 -16.83 5.76 -16.07
N GLN A 101 -16.21 4.96 -15.23
CA GLN A 101 -16.36 5.05 -13.79
C GLN A 101 -15.15 5.80 -13.25
N ARG A 102 -15.35 6.73 -12.31
CA ARG A 102 -14.27 7.48 -11.64
C ARG A 102 -14.78 8.09 -10.34
N ALA A 103 -13.89 8.21 -9.37
CA ALA A 103 -14.20 8.80 -8.06
C ALA A 103 -13.86 10.30 -8.10
N ASP A 104 -12.72 10.60 -8.70
CA ASP A 104 -12.21 11.93 -9.00
C ASP A 104 -11.45 11.86 -10.35
N GLY A 105 -11.07 13.01 -10.90
CA GLY A 105 -10.29 13.09 -12.13
C GLY A 105 -11.06 12.64 -13.39
N GLU A 106 -10.31 12.12 -14.36
CA GLU A 106 -10.80 11.53 -15.62
C GLU A 106 -10.63 10.01 -15.66
N PHE A 107 -9.61 9.49 -14.98
CA PHE A 107 -9.24 8.10 -15.03
C PHE A 107 -9.25 7.47 -13.65
N SER A 108 -9.25 6.15 -13.67
CA SER A 108 -9.28 5.35 -12.47
C SER A 108 -8.82 3.93 -12.82
N PHE A 109 -8.37 3.16 -11.83
CA PHE A 109 -7.75 1.87 -12.13
C PHE A 109 -8.73 0.71 -12.02
N ARG A 110 -9.07 0.07 -13.14
CA ARG A 110 -10.06 -1.01 -13.21
C ARG A 110 -9.48 -2.40 -13.07
N LEU A 111 -10.11 -3.21 -12.21
CA LEU A 111 -9.95 -4.66 -12.11
C LEU A 111 -11.28 -5.34 -12.45
N GLU A 112 -11.27 -6.24 -13.42
CA GLU A 112 -12.42 -7.04 -13.84
C GLU A 112 -12.25 -8.50 -13.40
N LEU A 113 -13.29 -9.05 -12.77
CA LEU A 113 -13.37 -10.48 -12.47
C LEU A 113 -13.89 -11.21 -13.69
N ASP A 114 -13.12 -12.20 -14.17
CA ASP A 114 -13.52 -13.11 -15.25
C ASP A 114 -13.11 -14.52 -14.82
N GLY A 115 -14.08 -15.31 -14.32
CA GLY A 115 -13.86 -16.72 -13.99
C GLY A 115 -12.85 -17.04 -12.85
N GLY A 116 -12.34 -16.06 -12.11
CA GLY A 116 -11.36 -16.28 -11.03
C GLY A 116 -10.99 -15.03 -10.24
N ASN A 117 -9.94 -15.10 -9.42
CA ASN A 117 -9.46 -13.93 -8.67
C ASN A 117 -8.72 -12.96 -9.59
N VAL A 118 -8.92 -11.67 -9.39
CA VAL A 118 -8.12 -10.62 -10.03
C VAL A 118 -7.31 -9.91 -8.97
N GLY A 119 -6.07 -9.54 -9.31
CA GLY A 119 -5.20 -8.82 -8.41
C GLY A 119 -4.21 -7.98 -9.18
N ALA A 120 -3.91 -6.81 -8.62
CA ALA A 120 -2.80 -5.99 -9.05
C ALA A 120 -1.91 -5.74 -7.84
N PHE A 121 -0.63 -5.51 -8.09
CA PHE A 121 0.32 -5.10 -7.08
C PHE A 121 1.17 -3.95 -7.60
N LEU A 122 1.58 -3.11 -6.67
CA LEU A 122 2.55 -2.06 -6.94
C LEU A 122 3.96 -2.65 -6.92
N GLU A 123 4.85 -2.15 -7.76
CA GLU A 123 6.27 -2.48 -7.71
C GLU A 123 6.85 -2.18 -6.32
N ALA A 124 7.53 -3.16 -5.73
CA ALA A 124 8.28 -2.98 -4.51
C ALA A 124 9.26 -1.80 -4.69
N GLY A 125 9.16 -0.82 -3.81
CA GLY A 125 10.03 0.35 -3.80
C GLY A 125 9.48 1.59 -4.47
N THR A 126 8.32 1.52 -5.11
CA THR A 126 7.64 2.72 -5.58
C THR A 126 7.24 3.65 -4.42
N ILE A 127 6.91 3.10 -3.25
CA ILE A 127 6.65 3.86 -2.04
C ILE A 127 7.83 3.68 -1.08
N PRO A 128 8.67 4.71 -0.88
CA PRO A 128 9.73 4.65 0.12
C PRO A 128 9.12 4.63 1.52
N ALA A 129 9.63 3.77 2.40
CA ALA A 129 9.24 3.76 3.80
C ALA A 129 10.40 4.24 4.68
N VAL A 130 10.05 5.07 5.65
CA VAL A 130 10.90 5.60 6.71
C VAL A 130 10.76 4.66 7.91
N PRO A 131 11.87 4.10 8.42
CA PRO A 131 11.83 3.26 9.61
C PRO A 131 11.22 4.01 10.81
N GLY A 132 10.35 3.33 11.55
CA GLY A 132 9.71 3.88 12.76
C GLY A 132 8.47 4.75 12.54
N SER A 133 8.10 5.01 11.28
CA SER A 133 6.88 5.76 10.92
C SER A 133 5.62 4.90 10.93
N ASP A 134 4.48 5.54 11.22
CA ASP A 134 3.15 4.99 11.01
C ASP A 134 2.62 5.44 9.64
N TYR A 135 2.03 4.53 8.88
CA TYR A 135 1.47 4.84 7.56
C TYR A 135 -0.05 4.72 7.57
N LEU A 136 -0.70 5.68 6.92
CA LEU A 136 -2.12 5.68 6.63
C LEU A 136 -2.31 5.55 5.12
N LEU A 137 -2.91 4.45 4.70
CA LEU A 137 -3.41 4.28 3.36
C LEU A 137 -4.86 4.74 3.29
N THR A 138 -5.14 5.72 2.46
CA THR A 138 -6.51 6.11 2.10
C THR A 138 -6.79 5.70 0.67
N ALA A 139 -7.89 5.00 0.43
CA ALA A 139 -8.29 4.61 -0.91
C ALA A 139 -9.77 4.85 -1.16
N GLN A 140 -10.12 5.35 -2.35
CA GLN A 140 -11.50 5.33 -2.82
C GLN A 140 -11.72 4.06 -3.63
N ILE A 141 -12.71 3.26 -3.24
CA ILE A 141 -12.99 1.94 -3.82
C ILE A 141 -14.44 1.85 -4.24
N ARG A 142 -14.66 1.24 -5.40
CA ARG A 142 -15.98 0.83 -5.88
C ARG A 142 -15.98 -0.61 -6.36
N THR A 143 -16.94 -1.40 -5.88
CA THR A 143 -17.23 -2.76 -6.34
C THR A 143 -18.64 -2.84 -6.91
N THR A 144 -18.82 -3.53 -8.04
CA THR A 144 -20.13 -3.72 -8.69
C THR A 144 -20.29 -5.20 -9.01
N ASP A 145 -21.52 -5.72 -8.90
CA ASP A 145 -21.90 -7.09 -9.26
C ASP A 145 -21.21 -8.20 -8.45
N PHE A 146 -20.89 -7.93 -7.17
CA PHE A 146 -20.24 -8.89 -6.28
C PHE A 146 -21.27 -9.75 -5.55
N LYS A 147 -21.59 -10.94 -6.09
CA LYS A 147 -22.47 -11.90 -5.40
C LYS A 147 -21.73 -12.76 -4.38
N TYR A 148 -20.55 -13.25 -4.75
CA TYR A 148 -19.72 -14.14 -3.92
C TYR A 148 -18.27 -13.64 -3.80
N ALA A 149 -17.90 -12.61 -4.55
CA ALA A 149 -16.58 -12.02 -4.51
C ALA A 149 -16.52 -10.89 -3.48
N LYS A 150 -15.31 -10.62 -2.98
CA LYS A 150 -15.03 -9.52 -2.06
C LYS A 150 -13.71 -8.88 -2.44
N ALA A 151 -13.63 -7.56 -2.32
CA ALA A 151 -12.38 -6.85 -2.55
C ALA A 151 -11.55 -6.80 -1.27
N PHE A 152 -10.23 -6.83 -1.41
CA PHE A 152 -9.28 -6.72 -0.32
C PHE A 152 -8.13 -5.81 -0.73
N VAL A 153 -7.59 -5.08 0.23
CA VAL A 153 -6.32 -4.38 0.09
C VAL A 153 -5.34 -5.00 1.08
N HIS A 154 -4.13 -5.28 0.60
CA HIS A 154 -3.04 -5.78 1.41
C HIS A 154 -1.89 -4.80 1.35
N LEU A 155 -1.31 -4.52 2.51
CA LEU A 155 -0.09 -3.72 2.66
C LEU A 155 0.99 -4.60 3.25
N TYR A 156 2.21 -4.47 2.72
CA TYR A 156 3.39 -5.19 3.18
C TYR A 156 4.52 -4.19 3.45
N PHE A 157 5.22 -4.36 4.57
CA PHE A 157 6.56 -3.80 4.72
C PHE A 157 7.54 -4.81 4.18
N LEU A 158 8.42 -4.35 3.31
CA LEU A 158 9.46 -5.15 2.70
C LEU A 158 10.81 -4.78 3.28
N ASP A 159 11.70 -5.77 3.38
CA ASP A 159 13.10 -5.54 3.66
C ASP A 159 13.86 -5.03 2.41
N SER A 160 15.17 -4.79 2.55
CA SER A 160 16.02 -4.32 1.46
C SER A 160 16.16 -5.32 0.29
N ARG A 161 15.74 -6.58 0.47
CA ARG A 161 15.73 -7.61 -0.57
C ARG A 161 14.37 -7.74 -1.25
N GLY A 162 13.35 -6.98 -0.83
CA GLY A 162 11.99 -7.09 -1.34
C GLY A 162 11.22 -8.28 -0.78
N MET A 163 11.64 -8.82 0.37
CA MET A 163 10.90 -9.84 1.12
C MET A 163 9.95 -9.19 2.11
N PRO A 164 8.70 -9.67 2.25
CA PRO A 164 7.82 -9.22 3.31
C PRO A 164 8.40 -9.50 4.70
N ILE A 165 8.43 -8.48 5.56
CA ILE A 165 8.85 -8.64 6.95
C ILE A 165 7.76 -9.43 7.69
N PRO A 166 8.10 -10.53 8.39
CA PRO A 166 7.12 -11.32 9.15
C PRO A 166 6.36 -10.46 10.17
N GLY A 167 5.04 -10.62 10.23
CA GLY A 167 4.15 -9.81 11.09
C GLY A 167 3.85 -8.40 10.56
N ALA A 168 4.56 -7.95 9.52
CA ALA A 168 4.47 -6.60 8.98
C ALA A 168 3.53 -6.49 7.77
N ARG A 169 2.49 -7.34 7.76
CA ARG A 169 1.42 -7.35 6.75
C ARG A 169 0.13 -6.88 7.38
N VAL A 170 -0.51 -5.90 6.76
CA VAL A 170 -1.86 -5.46 7.14
C VAL A 170 -2.81 -5.74 5.98
N SER A 171 -4.04 -6.13 6.31
CA SER A 171 -5.08 -6.36 5.32
C SER A 171 -6.34 -5.61 5.72
N SER A 172 -7.06 -5.08 4.74
CA SER A 172 -8.39 -4.53 4.98
C SER A 172 -9.37 -5.63 5.39
N ALA A 173 -10.47 -5.22 6.03
CA ALA A 173 -11.68 -6.04 6.03
C ALA A 173 -12.14 -6.28 4.57
N PRO A 174 -12.96 -7.32 4.31
CA PRO A 174 -13.56 -7.50 3.00
C PRO A 174 -14.42 -6.29 2.62
N ILE A 175 -14.22 -5.75 1.41
CA ILE A 175 -14.88 -4.55 0.91
C ILE A 175 -15.95 -4.94 -0.11
N VAL A 176 -17.16 -4.43 0.11
CA VAL A 176 -18.30 -4.48 -0.81
C VAL A 176 -19.00 -3.13 -0.69
N THR A 177 -19.16 -2.45 -1.83
CA THR A 177 -19.70 -1.08 -1.89
C THR A 177 -20.97 -0.96 -2.74
N ASP A 178 -21.43 -2.06 -3.34
CA ASP A 178 -22.68 -2.16 -4.12
C ASP A 178 -22.88 -1.04 -5.16
N GLY A 179 -21.80 -0.69 -5.86
CA GLY A 179 -21.83 0.29 -6.94
C GLY A 179 -21.63 1.73 -6.48
N GLU A 180 -21.39 1.98 -5.20
CA GLU A 180 -21.03 3.31 -4.68
C GLU A 180 -19.53 3.42 -4.43
N TRP A 181 -19.02 4.66 -4.44
CA TRP A 181 -17.65 4.95 -4.04
C TRP A 181 -17.55 5.05 -2.52
N GLN A 182 -16.59 4.34 -1.93
CA GLN A 182 -16.33 4.41 -0.51
C GLN A 182 -14.85 4.68 -0.24
N THR A 183 -14.61 5.62 0.67
CA THR A 183 -13.27 5.87 1.20
C THR A 183 -12.97 4.85 2.30
N ILE A 184 -11.92 4.07 2.11
CA ILE A 184 -11.36 3.20 3.14
C ILE A 184 -10.06 3.79 3.68
N ASN A 185 -9.78 3.53 4.95
CA ASN A 185 -8.57 3.93 5.63
C ASN A 185 -7.93 2.70 6.27
N ILE A 186 -6.66 2.43 5.97
CA ILE A 186 -5.90 1.32 6.54
C ILE A 186 -4.68 1.91 7.23
N ILE A 187 -4.61 1.73 8.54
CA ILE A 187 -3.45 2.13 9.32
C ILE A 187 -2.46 0.96 9.34
N MET A 188 -1.22 1.26 9.03
CA MET A 188 -0.10 0.34 9.10
C MET A 188 0.83 0.81 10.22
N PRO A 189 0.69 0.22 11.43
CA PRO A 189 1.42 0.72 12.59
C PRO A 189 2.89 0.29 12.54
N ARG A 190 3.77 1.14 13.06
CA ARG A 190 5.21 0.91 13.24
C ARG A 190 5.53 -0.41 13.94
N ARG A 191 4.66 -0.84 14.86
CA ARG A 191 4.82 -2.06 15.68
C ARG A 191 4.63 -3.36 14.91
N SER A 192 4.14 -3.30 13.67
CA SER A 192 4.01 -4.48 12.81
C SER A 192 5.37 -5.01 12.35
N CYS A 193 6.41 -4.17 12.41
CA CYS A 193 7.79 -4.59 12.25
C CYS A 193 8.25 -5.21 13.57
N GLY A 194 8.41 -6.54 13.60
CA GLY A 194 8.66 -7.29 14.83
C GLY A 194 9.67 -6.62 15.76
N SER A 195 9.33 -6.51 17.05
CA SER A 195 10.13 -5.84 18.08
C SER A 195 11.43 -6.56 18.45
N SER A 196 11.95 -7.42 17.57
CA SER A 196 13.25 -8.05 17.78
C SER A 196 14.32 -7.00 17.58
N LEU A 197 15.23 -6.90 18.53
CA LEU A 197 16.44 -6.08 18.55
C LEU A 197 17.40 -6.30 17.36
N ASP A 198 16.99 -6.99 16.29
CA ASP A 198 17.80 -7.27 15.10
C ASP A 198 18.08 -6.02 14.24
N TRP A 199 17.42 -4.89 14.51
CA TRP A 199 17.79 -3.61 13.89
C TRP A 199 19.13 -3.06 14.40
N ALA A 200 19.63 -3.53 15.55
CA ALA A 200 20.85 -3.00 16.18
C ALA A 200 22.13 -3.77 15.82
N GLY A 201 22.07 -4.83 15.00
CA GLY A 201 23.16 -5.80 14.86
C GLY A 201 24.05 -5.71 13.61
N ILE A 202 23.70 -4.91 12.59
CA ILE A 202 24.51 -4.80 11.37
C ILE A 202 24.79 -3.33 11.12
N GLY A 203 26.06 -2.96 11.13
CA GLY A 203 26.58 -1.62 10.88
C GLY A 203 26.36 -1.09 9.45
N ASP A 204 25.21 -1.37 8.86
CA ASP A 204 24.75 -0.81 7.60
C ASP A 204 23.38 -0.17 7.85
N ARG A 205 23.38 1.16 8.01
CA ARG A 205 22.20 1.99 8.31
C ARG A 205 21.23 2.11 7.13
N SER A 206 21.26 1.15 6.21
CA SER A 206 20.62 1.22 4.88
C SER A 206 19.57 0.11 4.70
N ALA A 207 18.90 -0.29 5.77
CA ALA A 207 17.70 -1.12 5.63
C ALA A 207 16.54 -0.25 5.13
N CYS A 208 16.50 -0.06 3.81
CA CYS A 208 15.40 0.60 3.12
C CYS A 208 14.14 -0.26 3.23
N CYS A 209 13.20 0.16 4.08
CA CYS A 209 11.85 -0.40 4.06
C CYS A 209 11.10 0.10 2.83
N GLN A 210 10.30 -0.75 2.21
CA GLN A 210 9.41 -0.41 1.09
C GLN A 210 7.98 -0.79 1.45
N ILE A 211 7.00 0.04 1.07
CA ILE A 211 5.58 -0.29 1.23
C ILE A 211 5.04 -0.76 -0.12
N GLN A 212 4.32 -1.88 -0.09
CA GLN A 212 3.64 -2.45 -1.24
C GLN A 212 2.20 -2.83 -0.91
#